data_AF-A0A0B1PF72-F1
#
_entry.id   AF-A0A0B1PF72-F1
#
_cell.length_a   1.000
_cell.length_b   1.000
_cell.length_c   1.000
_cell.angle_alpha   90.00
_cell.angle_beta   90.00
_cell.angle_gamma   90.00
#
_symmetry.space_group_name_H-M   'P 1'
#
loop_
_entity.id
_entity.type
_entity.pdbx_description
1 polymer ?
#
loop_
_entity_poly.entity_id
_entity_poly.type
_entity_poly.pdbx_seq_one_letter_code
_entity_poly.pdbx_strand_id
1 'polypeptide(L)'
;MEPVTDFSRRLNPLADENYQVRLQDICYRREYDTPDYDILRSQETLLYSCILNVIGVEFITVSKYKTIDMAKEDVAKQAYRFFVTKWR
;
A
#
# COMPACT_ATOMS: atom_id res chain seq x y z
N MET A 1 29.00 23.03 0.72
CA MET A 1 27.66 22.57 0.30
C MET A 1 27.54 21.13 0.76
N GLU A 2 26.91 20.90 1.90
CA GLU A 2 26.68 19.54 2.41
C GLU A 2 25.32 19.04 1.91
N PRO A 3 25.17 17.76 1.58
CA PRO A 3 23.89 17.19 1.19
C PRO A 3 23.00 17.05 2.42
N VAL A 4 21.82 17.68 2.39
CA VAL A 4 20.81 17.51 3.43
C VAL A 4 20.09 16.18 3.17
N THR A 5 20.70 15.07 3.56
CA THR A 5 19.97 13.81 3.78
C THR A 5 19.31 13.88 5.16
N ASP A 6 18.23 14.65 5.25
CA ASP A 6 17.39 14.67 6.46
C ASP A 6 16.44 13.46 6.42
N PHE A 7 17.00 12.29 6.73
CA PHE A 7 16.24 11.08 7.06
C PHE A 7 15.68 11.13 8.50
N SER A 8 15.68 12.31 9.15
CA SER A 8 15.34 12.47 10.57
C SER A 8 14.02 13.20 10.78
N ARG A 9 12.97 12.82 10.04
CA ARG A 9 11.60 13.04 10.52
C ARG A 9 11.21 11.91 11.46
N ARG A 10 11.46 12.18 12.75
CA ARG A 10 10.95 11.52 13.95
C ARG A 10 9.70 10.66 13.68
N LEU A 11 9.94 9.38 13.41
CA LEU A 11 8.93 8.34 13.32
C LEU A 11 8.21 8.26 14.66
N ASN A 12 6.97 8.73 14.68
CA ASN A 12 6.00 8.31 15.66
C ASN A 12 5.77 6.81 15.37
N PRO A 13 6.20 5.87 16.23
CA PRO A 13 6.29 4.45 15.87
C PRO A 13 4.93 3.77 15.59
N LEU A 14 3.83 4.50 15.75
CA LEU A 14 2.46 4.03 15.51
C LEU A 14 1.62 4.92 14.56
N ALA A 15 2.14 6.07 14.10
CA ALA A 15 1.32 7.03 13.33
C ALA A 15 1.62 7.08 11.82
N ASP A 16 2.73 6.52 11.36
CA ASP A 16 3.14 6.55 9.95
C ASP A 16 3.53 5.16 9.43
N GLU A 17 2.79 4.12 9.78
CA GLU A 17 2.92 2.85 9.05
C GLU A 17 2.28 3.01 7.67
N ASN A 18 3.08 3.42 6.70
CA ASN A 18 2.70 3.43 5.28
C ASN A 18 2.96 2.04 4.68
N TYR A 19 1.91 1.23 4.60
CA TYR A 19 1.95 -0.12 4.08
C TYR A 19 2.26 -0.18 2.59
N GLN A 20 1.98 0.88 1.82
CA GLN A 20 2.37 0.96 0.41
C GLN A 20 3.90 0.92 0.27
N VAL A 21 4.62 1.71 1.07
CA VAL A 21 6.10 1.72 1.09
C VAL A 21 6.64 0.37 1.52
N ARG A 22 6.10 -0.21 2.60
CA ARG A 22 6.57 -1.53 3.07
C ARG A 22 6.32 -2.64 2.07
N LEU A 23 5.21 -2.60 1.35
CA LEU A 23 4.91 -3.58 0.32
C LEU A 23 5.84 -3.41 -0.89
N GLN A 24 6.14 -2.18 -1.28
CA GLN A 24 7.11 -1.87 -2.33
C GLN A 24 8.51 -2.39 -1.96
N ASP A 25 8.95 -2.21 -0.71
CA ASP A 25 10.21 -2.77 -0.20
C ASP A 25 10.26 -4.30 -0.30
N ILE A 26 9.14 -4.99 0.01
CA ILE A 26 9.05 -6.45 -0.14
C ILE A 26 9.21 -6.84 -1.61
N CYS A 27 8.50 -6.16 -2.51
CA CYS A 27 8.56 -6.45 -3.95
C CYS A 27 9.98 -6.24 -4.48
N TYR A 28 10.62 -5.13 -4.11
CA TYR A 28 12.00 -4.84 -4.46
C TYR A 28 12.97 -5.93 -3.98
N ARG A 29 12.92 -6.31 -2.70
CA ARG A 29 13.82 -7.34 -2.14
C ARG A 29 13.62 -8.74 -2.73
N ARG A 30 12.44 -9.01 -3.28
CA ARG A 30 12.10 -10.30 -3.90
C ARG A 30 12.18 -10.27 -5.43
N GLU A 31 12.66 -9.16 -6.01
CA GLU A 31 12.75 -8.97 -7.46
C GLU A 31 11.39 -9.12 -8.16
N TYR A 32 10.31 -8.70 -7.48
CA TYR A 32 8.98 -8.63 -8.06
C TYR A 32 8.77 -7.27 -8.72
N ASP A 33 7.86 -7.24 -9.69
CA ASP A 33 7.37 -5.99 -10.25
C ASP A 33 6.73 -5.10 -9.16
N THR A 34 6.74 -3.80 -9.42
CA THR A 34 6.11 -2.83 -8.52
C THR A 34 4.61 -3.13 -8.38
N PRO A 35 4.04 -3.06 -7.16
CA PRO A 35 2.61 -3.26 -6.95
C PRO A 35 1.76 -2.34 -7.83
N ASP A 36 0.78 -2.90 -8.50
CA ASP A 36 -0.12 -2.18 -9.40
C ASP A 36 -1.46 -1.87 -8.70
N TYR A 37 -1.93 -0.62 -8.79
CA TYR A 37 -3.12 -0.15 -8.08
C TYR A 37 -4.16 0.42 -9.04
N ASP A 38 -5.29 -0.27 -9.14
CA ASP A 38 -6.46 0.20 -9.86
C ASP A 38 -7.48 0.82 -8.91
N ILE A 39 -7.95 2.03 -9.23
CA ILE A 39 -8.90 2.78 -8.42
C ILE A 39 -10.28 2.74 -9.04
N LEU A 40 -11.24 2.25 -8.26
CA LEU A 40 -12.65 2.21 -8.63
C LEU A 40 -13.40 3.30 -7.85
N ARG A 41 -14.08 4.20 -8.56
CA ARG A 41 -14.94 5.22 -7.95
C ARG A 41 -16.40 4.90 -8.21
N SER A 42 -17.17 4.79 -7.13
CA SER A 42 -18.63 4.65 -7.17
C SER A 42 -19.27 5.95 -7.64
N GLN A 43 -20.08 5.92 -8.70
CA GLN A 43 -20.80 7.11 -9.21
C GLN A 43 -21.92 7.55 -8.26
N GLU A 44 -22.57 6.62 -7.56
CA GLU A 44 -23.70 6.90 -6.68
C GLU A 44 -23.27 7.45 -5.32
N THR A 45 -22.22 6.86 -4.74
CA THR A 45 -21.78 7.16 -3.37
C THR A 45 -20.56 8.06 -3.30
N LEU A 46 -19.91 8.32 -4.43
CA LEU A 46 -18.63 9.05 -4.54
C LEU A 46 -17.49 8.46 -3.68
N LEU A 47 -17.63 7.20 -3.25
CA LEU A 47 -16.62 6.47 -2.48
C LEU A 47 -15.67 5.70 -3.41
N TYR A 48 -14.49 5.40 -2.89
CA TYR A 48 -13.40 4.74 -3.58
C TYR A 48 -13.20 3.31 -3.08
N SER A 49 -12.90 2.41 -4.01
CA SER A 49 -12.36 1.09 -3.76
C SER A 49 -11.05 0.95 -4.53
N CYS A 50 -10.21 0.02 -4.11
CA CYS A 50 -8.93 -0.20 -4.76
C CYS A 50 -8.71 -1.70 -4.97
N ILE A 51 -8.23 -2.03 -6.17
CA ILE A 51 -7.69 -3.33 -6.53
C ILE A 51 -6.18 -3.18 -6.57
N LEU A 52 -5.47 -4.12 -5.98
CA LEU A 52 -4.02 -4.18 -5.92
C LEU A 52 -3.55 -5.51 -6.47
N ASN A 53 -2.68 -5.48 -7.48
CA ASN A 53 -2.03 -6.68 -8.00
C ASN A 53 -0.56 -6.72 -7.57
N VAL A 54 -0.14 -7.84 -7.01
CA VAL A 54 1.27 -8.13 -6.70
C VAL A 54 1.58 -9.54 -7.16
N ILE A 55 2.52 -9.70 -8.09
CA ILE A 55 2.93 -10.99 -8.66
C ILE A 55 1.73 -11.86 -9.13
N GLY A 56 0.72 -11.22 -9.73
CA GLY A 56 -0.50 -11.90 -10.19
C GLY A 56 -1.48 -12.28 -9.08
N VAL A 57 -1.20 -11.95 -7.82
CA VAL A 57 -2.17 -12.08 -6.71
C VAL A 57 -2.91 -10.77 -6.55
N GLU A 58 -4.23 -10.86 -6.67
CA GLU A 58 -5.13 -9.71 -6.57
C GLU A 58 -5.70 -9.56 -5.16
N PHE A 59 -5.68 -8.34 -4.65
CA PHE A 59 -6.29 -7.92 -3.40
C PHE A 59 -7.29 -6.81 -3.69
N ILE A 60 -8.46 -6.87 -3.07
CA ILE A 60 -9.51 -5.86 -3.24
C ILE A 60 -9.90 -5.32 -1.86
N THR A 61 -10.09 -4.02 -1.76
CA THR A 61 -10.65 -3.39 -0.56
C THR A 61 -12.01 -4.00 -0.20
N VAL A 62 -12.19 -4.43 1.05
CA VAL A 62 -13.47 -4.99 1.54
C VAL A 62 -14.50 -3.87 1.75
N SER A 63 -14.04 -2.69 2.18
CA SER A 63 -14.88 -1.51 2.40
C SER A 63 -14.71 -0.47 1.30
N LYS A 64 -15.64 0.50 1.24
CA LYS A 64 -15.49 1.70 0.40
C LYS A 64 -14.98 2.86 1.24
N TYR A 65 -14.12 3.70 0.68
CA TYR A 65 -13.38 4.75 1.39
C TYR A 65 -13.69 6.15 0.85
N LYS A 66 -13.51 7.18 1.68
CA LYS A 66 -13.75 8.58 1.28
C LYS A 66 -12.64 9.16 0.41
N THR A 67 -11.45 8.60 0.46
CA THR A 67 -10.29 9.04 -0.31
C THR A 67 -9.59 7.86 -0.95
N ILE A 68 -8.87 8.14 -2.05
CA ILE A 68 -8.06 7.15 -2.76
C ILE A 68 -6.96 6.59 -1.84
N ASP A 69 -6.30 7.46 -1.09
CA ASP A 69 -5.18 7.07 -0.22
C ASP A 69 -5.62 6.08 0.85
N MET A 70 -6.81 6.26 1.45
CA MET A 70 -7.34 5.31 2.42
C MET A 70 -7.62 3.93 1.80
N ALA A 71 -8.12 3.90 0.55
CA ALA A 71 -8.38 2.65 -0.16
C ALA A 71 -7.06 1.93 -0.51
N LYS A 72 -6.07 2.67 -1.00
CA LYS A 72 -4.72 2.15 -1.29
C LYS A 72 -4.04 1.60 -0.04
N GLU A 73 -4.11 2.35 1.05
CA GLU A 73 -3.48 1.97 2.31
C GLU A 73 -4.08 0.69 2.90
N ASP A 74 -5.41 0.57 2.86
CA ASP A 74 -6.10 -0.63 3.34
C ASP A 74 -5.72 -1.87 2.53
N VAL A 75 -5.77 -1.79 1.20
CA VAL A 75 -5.43 -2.94 0.35
C VAL A 75 -3.95 -3.30 0.43
N ALA A 76 -3.06 -2.31 0.53
CA ALA A 76 -1.63 -2.53 0.75
C ALA A 76 -1.35 -3.22 2.08
N LYS A 77 -2.08 -2.86 3.14
CA LYS A 77 -2.00 -3.52 4.44
C LYS A 77 -2.45 -4.99 4.38
N GLN A 78 -3.51 -5.29 3.64
CA GLN A 78 -3.97 -6.67 3.42
C GLN A 78 -2.90 -7.49 2.68
N ALA A 79 -2.37 -6.97 1.58
CA ALA A 79 -1.32 -7.61 0.80
C ALA A 79 -0.05 -7.81 1.66
N TYR A 80 0.44 -6.78 2.34
CA TYR A 80 1.62 -6.86 3.20
C TYR A 80 1.49 -8.00 4.23
N ARG A 81 0.34 -8.10 4.92
CA ARG A 81 0.08 -9.18 5.87
C ARG A 81 0.11 -10.56 5.22
N PHE A 82 -0.42 -10.69 4.01
CA PHE A 82 -0.36 -11.93 3.23
C PHE A 82 1.09 -12.33 2.92
N PHE A 83 1.88 -11.43 2.33
CA PHE A 83 3.27 -11.71 1.93
C PHE A 83 4.18 -12.01 3.12
N VAL A 84 4.00 -11.34 4.26
CA VAL A 84 4.81 -11.57 5.46
C VAL A 84 4.42 -12.87 6.19
N THR A 85 3.15 -13.27 6.13
CA THR A 85 2.64 -14.41 6.91
C THR A 85 2.64 -15.73 6.14
N LYS A 86 2.20 -15.71 4.88
CA LYS A 86 1.90 -16.93 4.11
C LYS A 86 2.96 -17.29 3.07
N TRP A 87 3.87 -16.38 2.74
CA TRP A 87 4.88 -16.59 1.70
C TRP A 87 6.31 -16.52 2.27
N ARG A 88 6.64 -17.51 3.11
CA ARG A 88 8.01 -17.79 3.57
C ARG A 88 8.75 -18.68 2.57
#